data_AF-A0A7V4Y2L2-F1
#
_entry.id   AF-A0A7V4Y2L2-F1
#
_cell.length_a   1.000
_cell.length_b   1.000
_cell.length_c   1.000
_cell.angle_alpha   90.00
_cell.angle_beta   90.00
_cell.angle_gamma   90.00
#
_symmetry.space_group_name_H-M   'P 1'
#
loop_
_entity.id
_entity.type
_entity.pdbx_description
1 polymer ?
#
loop_
_entity_poly.entity_id
_entity_poly.type
_entity_poly.pdbx_seq_one_letter_code
_entity_poly.pdbx_strand_id
1 'polypeptide(L)'
;MLIDEIAGFLKESFHLILEGFARFRMRAYRSRLCEVIDRCVDEYLAGLAFFDLLQMLRHFVCKRAVRVEEVHVAVSETGKFKIIVCALPAVCREHKETAAMSDRSVSAPWAEIEPGNLLVRLLTLAPHRVTLHGQRIREDCWLIDLIASIFDKGTFRCPGCDLCRELR
;
A
#
# COMPACT_ATOMS: atom_id res chain seq x y z
N MET A 1 -36.89 -10.67 -8.42
CA MET A 1 -37.30 -10.02 -7.16
C MET A 1 -38.37 -8.95 -7.38
N LEU A 2 -38.10 -7.85 -8.08
CA LEU A 2 -39.12 -6.80 -8.28
C LEU A 2 -40.17 -7.18 -9.34
N ILE A 3 -39.73 -7.79 -10.44
CA ILE A 3 -40.60 -8.29 -11.50
C ILE A 3 -41.53 -9.40 -10.97
N ASP A 4 -41.04 -10.26 -10.08
CA ASP A 4 -41.84 -11.34 -9.49
C ASP A 4 -42.94 -10.81 -8.56
N GLU A 5 -42.66 -9.75 -7.78
CA GLU A 5 -43.69 -9.11 -6.96
C GLU A 5 -44.74 -8.39 -7.81
N ILE A 6 -44.33 -7.71 -8.88
CA ILE A 6 -45.24 -7.05 -9.82
C ILE A 6 -46.08 -8.10 -10.56
N ALA A 7 -45.45 -9.16 -11.08
CA ALA A 7 -46.14 -10.25 -11.75
C ALA A 7 -47.08 -11.01 -10.82
N GLY A 8 -46.70 -11.19 -9.55
CA GLY A 8 -47.57 -11.74 -8.51
C GLY A 8 -48.80 -10.88 -8.28
N PHE A 9 -48.63 -9.56 -8.13
CA PHE A 9 -49.75 -8.63 -7.95
C PHE A 9 -50.70 -8.61 -9.16
N LEU A 10 -50.16 -8.64 -10.37
CA LEU A 10 -50.95 -8.62 -11.60
C LEU A 10 -51.74 -9.93 -11.85
N LYS A 11 -51.43 -11.02 -11.15
CA LYS A 11 -52.26 -12.24 -11.16
C LYS A 11 -53.57 -12.08 -10.39
N GLU A 12 -53.61 -11.18 -9.40
CA GLU A 12 -54.76 -10.96 -8.53
C GLU A 12 -55.52 -9.67 -8.86
N SER A 13 -54.91 -8.75 -9.62
CA SER A 13 -55.50 -7.45 -9.95
C SER A 13 -55.03 -6.93 -11.31
N PHE A 14 -55.96 -6.53 -12.18
CA PHE A 14 -55.66 -6.01 -13.53
C PHE A 14 -55.24 -4.54 -13.55
N HIS A 15 -55.36 -3.83 -12.42
CA HIS A 15 -54.96 -2.44 -12.27
C HIS A 15 -53.88 -2.32 -11.19
N LEU A 16 -52.72 -1.76 -11.58
CA LEU A 16 -51.60 -1.51 -10.67
C LEU A 16 -51.43 -0.01 -10.44
N ILE A 17 -51.69 0.44 -9.22
CA ILE A 17 -51.31 1.78 -8.79
C ILE A 17 -49.83 1.74 -8.40
N LEU A 18 -48.97 2.15 -9.35
CA LEU A 18 -47.52 2.09 -9.23
C LEU A 18 -46.98 2.78 -7.98
N GLU A 19 -47.48 3.97 -7.64
CA GLU A 19 -47.03 4.70 -6.45
C GLU A 19 -47.33 3.94 -5.15
N GLY A 20 -48.54 3.40 -5.02
CA GLY A 20 -48.93 2.59 -3.86
C GLY A 20 -48.07 1.33 -3.77
N PHE A 21 -47.92 0.60 -4.86
CA PHE A 21 -47.05 -0.57 -4.90
C PHE A 21 -45.61 -0.23 -4.50
N ALA A 22 -45.07 0.85 -5.05
CA ALA A 22 -43.73 1.34 -4.75
C ALA A 22 -43.55 1.76 -3.29
N ARG A 23 -44.57 2.34 -2.67
CA ARG A 23 -44.53 2.82 -1.30
C ARG A 23 -44.71 1.71 -0.27
N PHE A 24 -45.54 0.71 -0.58
CA PHE A 24 -45.94 -0.31 0.37
C PHE A 24 -45.22 -1.65 0.18
N ARG A 25 -45.05 -2.11 -1.06
CA ARG A 25 -44.48 -3.45 -1.35
C ARG A 25 -42.97 -3.42 -1.58
N MET A 26 -42.40 -2.34 -2.12
CA MET A 26 -40.94 -2.23 -2.31
C MET A 26 -40.11 -1.93 -1.05
N ARG A 27 -40.62 -2.19 0.16
CA ARG A 27 -39.89 -1.94 1.41
C ARG A 27 -38.61 -2.78 1.51
N ALA A 28 -38.68 -4.06 1.13
CA ALA A 28 -37.53 -4.94 1.12
C ALA A 28 -36.44 -4.46 0.14
N TYR A 29 -36.84 -3.96 -1.04
CA TYR A 29 -35.91 -3.38 -2.00
C TYR A 29 -35.24 -2.11 -1.47
N ARG A 30 -36.00 -1.21 -0.83
CA ARG A 30 -35.46 -0.01 -0.18
C ARG A 30 -34.49 -0.35 0.95
N SER A 31 -34.82 -1.33 1.81
CA SER A 31 -33.92 -1.80 2.86
C SER A 31 -32.59 -2.26 2.29
N ARG A 32 -32.65 -3.07 1.23
CA ARG A 32 -31.45 -3.59 0.56
C ARG A 32 -30.61 -2.48 -0.07
N LEU A 33 -31.24 -1.44 -0.61
CA LEU A 33 -30.52 -0.26 -1.09
C LEU A 33 -29.86 0.50 0.06
N CYS A 34 -30.54 0.70 1.19
CA CYS A 34 -29.94 1.30 2.38
C CYS A 34 -28.73 0.50 2.85
N GLU A 35 -28.83 -0.83 2.94
CA GLU A 35 -27.70 -1.71 3.31
C GLU A 35 -26.50 -1.61 2.35
N VAL A 36 -26.75 -1.40 1.05
CA VAL A 36 -25.68 -1.16 0.07
C VAL A 36 -25.05 0.20 0.31
N ILE A 37 -25.87 1.24 0.51
CA ILE A 37 -25.41 2.61 0.76
C ILE A 37 -24.59 2.66 2.04
N ASP A 38 -25.06 2.04 3.13
CA ASP A 38 -24.37 2.01 4.41
C ASP A 38 -22.97 1.40 4.26
N ARG A 39 -22.85 0.28 3.54
CA ARG A 39 -21.54 -0.32 3.23
C ARG A 39 -20.65 0.61 2.40
N CYS A 40 -21.20 1.28 1.39
CA CYS A 40 -20.43 2.24 0.58
C CYS A 40 -19.95 3.43 1.43
N VAL A 41 -20.77 3.89 2.39
CA VAL A 41 -20.39 4.94 3.33
C VAL A 41 -19.26 4.45 4.24
N ASP A 42 -19.36 3.25 4.79
CA ASP A 42 -18.31 2.66 5.63
C ASP A 42 -16.97 2.54 4.87
N GLU A 43 -16.99 2.04 3.63
CA GLU A 43 -15.81 1.95 2.77
C GLU A 43 -15.20 3.33 2.48
N TYR A 44 -16.04 4.34 2.21
CA TYR A 44 -15.59 5.72 1.99
C TYR A 44 -14.94 6.31 3.26
N LEU A 45 -15.56 6.13 4.43
CA LEU A 45 -15.03 6.60 5.70
C LEU A 45 -13.70 5.92 6.06
N ALA A 46 -13.58 4.62 5.80
CA ALA A 46 -12.31 3.90 5.96
C ALA A 46 -11.22 4.47 5.05
N GLY A 47 -11.56 4.82 3.80
CA GLY A 47 -10.66 5.49 2.87
C GLY A 47 -10.18 6.86 3.38
N LEU A 48 -11.07 7.67 3.95
CA LEU A 48 -10.70 8.95 4.58
C LEU A 48 -9.76 8.76 5.77
N ALA A 49 -10.07 7.81 6.66
CA ALA A 49 -9.21 7.50 7.81
C ALA A 49 -7.80 7.05 7.37
N PHE A 50 -7.71 6.28 6.29
CA PHE A 50 -6.44 5.92 5.68
C PHE A 50 -5.68 7.15 5.14
N PHE A 51 -6.36 8.08 4.46
CA PHE A 51 -5.73 9.32 3.99
C PHE A 51 -5.19 10.17 5.15
N ASP A 52 -5.94 10.30 6.24
CA ASP A 52 -5.50 11.01 7.45
C ASP A 52 -4.27 10.35 8.08
N LEU A 53 -4.24 9.01 8.12
CA LEU A 53 -3.07 8.25 8.55
C LEU A 53 -1.85 8.57 7.67
N LEU A 54 -2.01 8.60 6.33
CA LEU A 54 -0.93 8.96 5.42
C LEU A 54 -0.38 10.35 5.69
N GLN A 55 -1.26 11.35 5.87
CA GLN A 55 -0.81 12.72 6.15
C GLN A 55 -0.08 12.81 7.48
N MET A 56 -0.55 12.09 8.51
CA MET A 56 0.14 12.02 9.79
C MET A 56 1.55 11.40 9.65
N LEU A 57 1.68 10.32 8.90
CA LEU A 57 2.98 9.68 8.64
C LEU A 57 3.93 10.60 7.87
N ARG A 58 3.45 11.28 6.81
CA ARG A 58 4.24 12.28 6.07
C ARG A 58 4.73 13.39 6.98
N HIS A 59 3.83 13.91 7.82
CA HIS A 59 4.16 14.95 8.78
C HIS A 59 5.25 14.52 9.77
N PHE A 60 5.18 13.27 10.24
CA PHE A 60 6.14 12.69 11.15
C PHE A 60 7.54 12.52 10.52
N VAL A 61 7.59 12.05 9.27
CA VAL A 61 8.86 11.91 8.53
C VAL A 61 9.49 13.29 8.27
N CYS A 62 8.71 14.29 7.83
CA CYS A 62 9.22 15.63 7.52
C CYS A 62 9.80 16.38 8.73
N LYS A 63 9.31 16.13 9.94
CA LYS A 63 9.76 16.84 11.16
C LYS A 63 10.98 16.24 11.83
N ARG A 64 11.44 15.06 11.41
CA ARG A 64 12.59 14.39 12.02
C ARG A 64 13.89 14.96 11.46
N ALA A 65 14.85 15.27 12.35
CA ALA A 65 16.23 15.46 11.94
C ALA A 65 16.72 14.15 11.29
N VAL A 66 17.14 14.21 10.03
CA VAL A 66 17.43 12.99 9.28
C VAL A 66 18.62 12.27 9.87
N ARG A 67 18.44 10.96 10.07
CA ARG A 67 19.41 10.07 10.70
C ARG A 67 20.22 9.26 9.68
N VAL A 68 19.71 9.13 8.45
CA VAL A 68 20.31 8.33 7.37
C VAL A 68 20.09 9.03 6.03
N GLU A 69 21.14 9.18 5.23
CA GLU A 69 21.04 9.80 3.91
C GLU A 69 20.28 8.94 2.91
N GLU A 70 20.64 7.65 2.78
CA GLU A 70 20.05 6.76 1.79
C GLU A 70 19.78 5.35 2.34
N VAL A 71 18.59 4.84 2.05
CA VAL A 71 18.19 3.46 2.31
C VAL A 71 17.83 2.80 1.01
N HIS A 72 18.37 1.61 0.78
CA HIS A 72 18.05 0.78 -0.35
C HIS A 72 17.05 -0.30 0.08
N VAL A 73 15.95 -0.45 -0.67
CA VAL A 73 14.96 -1.50 -0.46
C VAL A 73 14.99 -2.42 -1.66
N ALA A 74 15.28 -3.69 -1.42
CA ALA A 74 15.33 -4.72 -2.45
C ALA A 74 14.11 -5.64 -2.35
N VAL A 75 13.50 -5.94 -3.50
CA VAL A 75 12.35 -6.85 -3.62
C VAL A 75 12.79 -8.08 -4.41
N SER A 76 12.69 -9.26 -3.79
CA SER A 76 12.96 -10.53 -4.48
C SER A 76 11.86 -10.89 -5.47
N GLU A 77 12.13 -11.84 -6.36
CA GLU A 77 11.11 -12.41 -7.24
C GLU A 77 9.92 -13.01 -6.48
N THR A 78 10.16 -13.53 -5.27
CA THR A 78 9.12 -14.08 -4.38
C THR A 78 8.30 -13.02 -3.64
N GLY A 79 8.49 -11.72 -3.93
CA GLY A 79 7.75 -10.63 -3.31
C GLY A 79 8.19 -10.28 -1.88
N LYS A 80 9.38 -10.74 -1.48
CA LYS A 80 9.92 -10.52 -0.14
C LYS A 80 10.85 -9.31 -0.13
N PHE A 81 10.83 -8.57 0.98
CA PHE A 81 11.56 -7.32 1.11
C PHE A 81 12.86 -7.49 1.90
N LYS A 82 13.86 -6.70 1.51
CA LYS A 82 15.14 -6.53 2.22
C LYS A 82 15.48 -5.05 2.31
N ILE A 83 16.08 -4.64 3.42
CA ILE A 83 16.55 -3.26 3.64
C ILE A 83 18.07 -3.26 3.79
N ILE A 84 18.72 -2.41 3.02
CA ILE A 84 20.15 -2.11 3.13
C ILE A 84 20.26 -0.63 3.48
N VAL A 85 20.88 -0.31 4.63
CA VAL A 85 21.03 1.06 5.12
C VAL A 85 22.44 1.54 4.72
N CYS A 86 22.55 2.52 3.82
CA CYS A 86 23.83 3.15 3.51
C CYS A 86 24.05 4.30 4.50
N ALA A 87 24.97 4.14 5.45
CA ALA A 87 25.27 5.17 6.44
C ALA A 87 26.20 6.29 5.91
N LEU A 88 26.90 6.08 4.79
CA LEU A 88 27.87 7.02 4.21
C LEU A 88 27.83 7.00 2.67
N PRO A 89 27.90 8.16 1.98
CA PRO A 89 27.85 8.24 0.52
C PRO A 89 29.05 7.60 -0.20
N ALA A 90 30.16 7.33 0.51
CA ALA A 90 31.34 6.66 -0.04
C ALA A 90 31.17 5.13 -0.18
N VAL A 91 30.42 4.50 0.73
CA VAL A 91 30.31 3.03 0.79
C VAL A 91 29.45 2.46 -0.35
N CYS A 92 28.53 3.25 -0.91
CA CYS A 92 27.71 2.79 -2.03
C CYS A 92 28.45 2.90 -3.40
N ARG A 93 29.60 3.61 -3.49
CA ARG A 93 30.45 3.65 -4.70
C ARG A 93 31.52 2.55 -4.74
N GLU A 94 31.89 2.01 -3.58
CA GLU A 94 32.98 1.02 -3.45
C GLU A 94 32.49 -0.43 -3.30
N HIS A 95 31.34 -0.80 -3.87
CA HIS A 95 31.07 -2.21 -4.21
C HIS A 95 31.92 -2.69 -5.40
N LYS A 96 33.13 -2.16 -5.56
CA LYS A 96 34.09 -2.66 -6.54
C LYS A 96 35.23 -3.47 -5.94
N GLU A 97 35.63 -3.27 -4.69
CA GLU A 97 36.70 -4.06 -4.08
C GLU A 97 36.87 -3.55 -2.65
N THR A 98 36.45 -4.34 -1.65
CA THR A 98 37.10 -4.50 -0.34
C THR A 98 36.11 -5.18 0.62
N ALA A 99 36.13 -6.50 0.55
CA ALA A 99 35.91 -7.28 1.76
C ALA A 99 37.06 -6.97 2.72
N ALA A 100 36.87 -6.02 3.64
CA ALA A 100 37.47 -6.05 4.98
C ALA A 100 37.10 -4.78 5.77
N MET A 101 36.72 -5.03 7.02
CA MET A 101 36.61 -4.10 8.15
C MET A 101 35.29 -3.32 8.23
N SER A 102 34.53 -3.37 9.33
CA SER A 102 34.57 -4.19 10.53
C SER A 102 33.34 -3.77 11.34
N ASP A 103 32.72 -4.76 11.97
CA ASP A 103 31.75 -4.65 13.06
C ASP A 103 30.25 -4.56 12.65
N ARG A 104 29.68 -5.77 12.62
CA ARG A 104 28.28 -6.17 12.90
C ARG A 104 27.29 -6.21 11.74
N SER A 105 27.15 -7.45 11.25
CA SER A 105 25.95 -8.09 10.66
C SER A 105 25.89 -8.34 9.15
N VAL A 106 27.01 -8.58 8.48
CA VAL A 106 27.02 -9.13 7.09
C VAL A 106 27.20 -10.66 7.08
N SER A 107 26.58 -11.36 8.03
CA SER A 107 26.52 -12.83 8.04
C SER A 107 25.25 -13.34 8.71
N ALA A 108 24.13 -12.66 8.49
CA ALA A 108 22.81 -13.28 8.66
C ALA A 108 22.32 -13.67 7.26
N PRO A 109 21.86 -14.91 7.03
CA PRO A 109 21.15 -15.24 5.80
C PRO A 109 20.06 -14.20 5.61
N TRP A 110 19.96 -13.66 4.40
CA TRP A 110 19.07 -12.57 4.04
C TRP A 110 17.69 -12.68 4.73
N ALA A 111 17.52 -12.00 5.86
CA ALA A 111 16.33 -12.16 6.66
C ALA A 111 15.17 -11.48 5.91
N GLU A 112 14.21 -12.29 5.51
CA GLU A 112 13.02 -11.86 4.81
C GLU A 112 12.21 -10.95 5.74
N ILE A 113 11.90 -9.74 5.30
CA ILE A 113 11.15 -8.79 6.11
C ILE A 113 9.71 -8.74 5.59
N GLU A 114 8.76 -8.93 6.49
CA GLU A 114 7.35 -8.72 6.20
C GLU A 114 7.06 -7.26 5.81
N PRO A 115 6.09 -7.00 4.92
CA PRO A 115 5.70 -5.65 4.48
C PRO A 115 5.53 -4.62 5.61
N GLY A 116 4.84 -5.01 6.70
CA GLY A 116 4.59 -4.12 7.84
C GLY A 116 5.87 -3.72 8.58
N ASN A 117 6.79 -4.67 8.75
CA ASN A 117 8.07 -4.44 9.42
C ASN A 117 8.99 -3.54 8.57
N LEU A 118 8.92 -3.65 7.24
CA LEU A 118 9.63 -2.74 6.33
C LEU A 118 9.18 -1.29 6.56
N LEU A 119 7.87 -1.05 6.59
CA LEU A 119 7.32 0.29 6.76
C LEU A 119 7.73 0.89 8.11
N VAL A 120 7.59 0.13 9.20
CA VAL A 120 8.00 0.57 10.55
C VAL A 120 9.48 0.92 10.60
N ARG A 121 10.35 0.12 9.96
CA ARG A 121 11.79 0.41 9.89
C ARG A 121 12.08 1.68 9.10
N LEU A 122 11.45 1.89 7.95
CA LEU A 122 11.62 3.11 7.15
C LEU A 122 11.15 4.36 7.91
N LEU A 123 9.99 4.30 8.57
CA LEU A 123 9.49 5.38 9.41
C LEU A 123 10.44 5.69 10.57
N THR A 124 11.03 4.65 11.17
CA THR A 124 11.99 4.78 12.28
C THR A 124 13.30 5.43 11.83
N LEU A 125 13.84 5.01 10.69
CA LEU A 125 15.08 5.55 10.12
C LEU A 125 14.89 6.96 9.56
N ALA A 126 13.69 7.26 9.05
CA ALA A 126 13.34 8.51 8.38
C ALA A 126 14.41 8.96 7.36
N PRO A 127 14.73 8.12 6.35
CA PRO A 127 15.78 8.43 5.39
C PRO A 127 15.43 9.63 4.51
N HIS A 128 16.45 10.37 4.06
CA HIS A 128 16.28 11.40 3.03
C HIS A 128 15.93 10.77 1.68
N ARG A 129 16.53 9.62 1.38
CA ARG A 129 16.36 8.92 0.10
C ARG A 129 16.06 7.44 0.30
N VAL A 130 15.06 6.94 -0.42
CA VAL A 130 14.71 5.52 -0.51
C VAL A 130 14.89 5.07 -1.96
N THR A 131 15.86 4.19 -2.21
CA THR A 131 16.11 3.64 -3.54
C THR A 131 15.61 2.20 -3.63
N LEU A 132 14.64 1.97 -4.50
CA LEU A 132 13.95 0.69 -4.69
C LEU A 132 14.64 -0.13 -5.79
N HIS A 133 14.95 -1.39 -5.49
CA HIS A 133 15.64 -2.35 -6.36
C HIS A 133 14.76 -3.58 -6.61
N GLY A 134 14.65 -4.00 -7.88
CA GLY A 134 13.90 -5.20 -8.26
C GLY A 134 13.18 -5.04 -9.60
N GLN A 135 13.26 -6.07 -10.44
CA GLN A 135 12.68 -6.05 -11.80
C GLN A 135 11.13 -6.17 -11.78
N ARG A 136 10.58 -6.73 -10.69
CA ARG A 136 9.14 -6.94 -10.45
C ARG A 136 8.42 -5.75 -9.78
N ILE A 137 9.12 -4.65 -9.53
CA ILE A 137 8.54 -3.39 -9.01
C ILE A 137 7.55 -2.76 -10.01
N ARG A 138 7.44 -3.31 -11.22
CA ARG A 138 6.83 -2.61 -12.34
C ARG A 138 5.31 -2.50 -12.35
N GLU A 139 4.52 -3.29 -11.61
CA GLU A 139 3.06 -3.15 -11.75
C GLU A 139 2.22 -3.08 -10.45
N ASP A 140 2.29 -3.99 -9.46
CA ASP A 140 1.19 -4.05 -8.45
C ASP A 140 1.61 -4.18 -6.97
N CYS A 141 2.66 -3.49 -6.53
CA CYS A 141 3.04 -3.52 -5.12
C CYS A 141 2.48 -2.32 -4.34
N TRP A 142 1.32 -2.49 -3.70
CA TRP A 142 0.68 -1.48 -2.85
C TRP A 142 1.64 -0.85 -1.82
N LEU A 143 2.60 -1.62 -1.32
CA LEU A 143 3.57 -1.16 -0.34
C LEU A 143 4.56 -0.16 -0.94
N ILE A 144 4.92 -0.32 -2.21
CA ILE A 144 5.81 0.61 -2.92
C ILE A 144 5.11 1.95 -3.13
N ASP A 145 3.84 1.92 -3.53
CA ASP A 145 3.04 3.14 -3.70
C ASP A 145 2.80 3.84 -2.36
N LEU A 146 2.61 3.06 -1.29
CA LEU A 146 2.52 3.57 0.08
C LEU A 146 3.83 4.25 0.52
N ILE A 147 4.98 3.61 0.31
CA ILE A 147 6.30 4.18 0.62
C ILE A 147 6.51 5.45 -0.20
N ALA A 148 6.21 5.44 -1.51
CA ALA A 148 6.30 6.60 -2.37
C ALA A 148 5.40 7.75 -1.89
N SER A 149 4.19 7.43 -1.39
CA SER A 149 3.26 8.43 -0.83
C SER A 149 3.77 9.04 0.48
N ILE A 150 4.44 8.25 1.33
CA ILE A 150 4.96 8.70 2.62
C ILE A 150 6.25 9.50 2.47
N PHE A 151 7.18 9.04 1.63
CA PHE A 151 8.50 9.65 1.44
C PHE A 151 8.56 10.62 0.24
N ASP A 152 7.46 10.76 -0.50
CA ASP A 152 7.25 11.74 -1.57
C ASP A 152 8.44 11.76 -2.56
N LYS A 153 9.11 12.91 -2.69
CA LYS A 153 10.27 13.15 -3.58
C LYS A 153 11.53 12.35 -3.23
N GLY A 154 11.57 11.68 -2.07
CA GLY A 154 12.70 10.89 -1.63
C GLY A 154 12.78 9.49 -2.23
N THR A 155 11.78 9.05 -3.01
CA THR A 155 11.70 7.67 -3.50
C THR A 155 12.19 7.55 -4.94
N PHE A 156 13.16 6.67 -5.19
CA PHE A 156 13.78 6.46 -6.51
C PHE A 156 13.74 5.00 -6.91
N ARG A 157 13.51 4.71 -8.19
CA ARG A 157 13.68 3.36 -8.74
C ARG A 157 15.09 3.21 -9.29
N CYS A 158 15.77 2.12 -8.92
CA CYS A 158 17.09 1.80 -9.44
C CYS A 158 16.98 1.41 -10.93
N PRO A 159 17.84 1.96 -11.83
CA PRO A 159 17.83 1.63 -13.26
C PRO A 159 18.37 0.21 -13.57
N GLY A 160 18.88 -0.52 -12.56
CA GLY A 160 19.43 -1.87 -12.70
C GLY A 160 20.92 -1.94 -12.41
N CYS A 161 21.30 -1.80 -11.14
CA CYS A 161 22.68 -1.98 -10.68
C CYS A 161 23.04 -3.46 -10.46
N ASP A 162 24.26 -3.74 -10.02
CA ASP A 162 24.73 -5.10 -9.73
C ASP A 162 23.87 -5.80 -8.67
N LEU A 163 23.37 -5.07 -7.65
CA LEU A 163 22.40 -5.59 -6.67
C LEU A 163 21.10 -6.04 -7.35
N CYS A 164 20.59 -5.32 -8.35
CA CYS A 164 19.42 -5.75 -9.12
C CYS A 164 19.68 -7.02 -9.95
N ARG A 165 20.93 -7.30 -10.31
CA ARG A 165 21.30 -8.53 -11.04
C ARG A 165 21.41 -9.73 -10.12
N GLU A 166 21.87 -9.53 -8.88
CA GLU A 166 21.91 -10.58 -7.84
C GLU A 166 20.54 -10.96 -7.30
N LEU A 167 19.53 -10.10 -7.51
CA LEU A 167 18.13 -10.34 -7.11
C LEU A 167 17.31 -11.09 -8.17
N ARG A 168 17.90 -11.41 -9.32
CA ARG A 168 17.33 -12.32 -10.33
C ARG A 168 17.50 -13.78 -9.93
#